data_AF-A0A7J4SQE9-F1
#
_entry.id   AF-A0A7J4SQE9-F1
#
_cell.length_a   1.000
_cell.length_b   1.000
_cell.length_c   1.000
_cell.angle_alpha   90.00
_cell.angle_beta   90.00
_cell.angle_gamma   90.00
#
_symmetry.space_group_name_H-M   'P 1'
#
loop_
_entity.id
_entity.type
_entity.pdbx_description
1 polymer ?
#
loop_
_entity_poly.entity_id
_entity_poly.type
_entity_poly.pdbx_seq_one_letter_code
_entity_poly.pdbx_strand_id
1 'polypeptide(L)'
;MADVSFVLYDESKRLSMPHIKGSFNDWVLIPMEKEGDGIWTYSQPISEGTYEWGMVEPDGSEWGIWLPEKAGHRVNLVVTVSRGGRVDGSTSIRIPSKPLNKNNRIEPFMGLSVKDRKGVDGLLKLLSKASMLNVLHVIISAREPVRFGKIQRLAGTSATSLSRRLKELESCGLVRRATHKTIPPTVEYQATQVAFEMGPSLIQLYNWAIDNHVKLGFTQA
;
A
#
# COMPACT_ATOMS: atom_id res chain seq x y z
N MET A 1 -26.01 9.12 1.27
CA MET A 1 -25.94 8.35 0.01
C MET A 1 -25.94 9.36 -1.13
N ALA A 2 -25.18 9.10 -2.18
CA ALA A 2 -25.11 9.94 -3.38
C ALA A 2 -25.12 9.04 -4.61
N ASP A 3 -25.76 9.49 -5.68
CA ASP A 3 -25.63 8.83 -6.98
C ASP A 3 -24.26 9.17 -7.57
N VAL A 4 -23.43 8.15 -7.75
CA VAL A 4 -22.07 8.29 -8.27
C VAL A 4 -22.02 7.68 -9.66
N SER A 5 -21.66 8.50 -10.65
CA SER A 5 -21.44 8.07 -12.03
C SER A 5 -19.95 7.91 -12.32
N PHE A 6 -19.57 6.72 -12.74
CA PHE A 6 -18.22 6.38 -13.19
C PHE A 6 -18.15 6.36 -14.71
N VAL A 7 -17.09 6.95 -15.26
CA VAL A 7 -16.95 7.12 -16.72
C VAL A 7 -15.57 6.64 -17.21
N LEU A 8 -15.58 5.85 -18.27
CA LEU A 8 -14.40 5.38 -18.99
C LEU A 8 -14.36 6.01 -20.37
N TYR A 9 -13.31 6.77 -20.64
CA TYR A 9 -13.00 7.30 -21.97
C TYR A 9 -11.94 6.41 -22.64
N ASP A 10 -12.34 5.57 -23.58
CA ASP A 10 -11.46 4.72 -24.38
C ASP A 10 -11.10 5.37 -25.73
N GLU A 11 -10.03 6.15 -25.76
CA GLU A 11 -9.51 6.71 -27.00
C GLU A 11 -8.85 5.66 -27.90
N SER A 12 -8.49 4.50 -27.36
CA SER A 12 -7.92 3.41 -28.13
C SER A 12 -8.96 2.69 -28.99
N LYS A 13 -10.22 2.72 -28.55
CA LYS A 13 -11.37 1.99 -29.14
C LYS A 13 -11.11 0.49 -29.26
N ARG A 14 -10.36 -0.07 -28.31
CA ARG A 14 -9.99 -1.49 -28.28
C ARG A 14 -10.72 -2.27 -27.21
N LEU A 15 -11.40 -1.59 -26.29
CA LEU A 15 -12.16 -2.24 -25.23
C LEU A 15 -13.47 -2.79 -25.78
N SER A 16 -13.84 -3.98 -25.33
CA SER A 16 -14.99 -4.72 -25.80
C SER A 16 -16.12 -4.76 -24.77
N MET A 17 -15.80 -4.94 -23.48
CA MET A 17 -16.79 -5.03 -22.41
C MET A 17 -16.11 -4.73 -21.06
N PRO A 18 -15.74 -3.47 -20.79
CA PRO A 18 -15.14 -3.11 -19.53
C PRO A 18 -16.15 -3.29 -18.39
N HIS A 19 -15.65 -3.77 -17.25
CA HIS A 19 -16.41 -3.94 -16.02
C HIS A 19 -15.86 -3.00 -14.96
N ILE A 20 -16.73 -2.42 -14.14
CA ILE A 20 -16.33 -1.69 -12.94
C ILE A 20 -16.37 -2.61 -11.72
N LYS A 21 -15.47 -2.35 -10.75
CA LYS A 21 -15.51 -2.94 -9.41
C LYS A 21 -14.90 -1.99 -8.39
N GLY A 22 -15.24 -2.16 -7.11
CA GLY A 22 -14.62 -1.42 -6.02
C GLY A 22 -14.97 -1.96 -4.65
N SER A 23 -14.43 -1.36 -3.60
CA SER A 23 -14.78 -1.73 -2.22
C SER A 23 -16.23 -1.40 -1.88
N PHE A 24 -16.92 -0.58 -2.69
CA PHE A 24 -18.35 -0.27 -2.52
C PHE A 24 -19.28 -1.43 -2.91
N ASN A 25 -18.79 -2.43 -3.65
CA ASN A 25 -19.55 -3.60 -4.09
C ASN A 25 -18.78 -4.92 -3.85
N ASP A 26 -17.94 -4.95 -2.81
CA ASP A 26 -17.11 -6.11 -2.47
C ASP A 26 -16.28 -6.65 -3.65
N TRP A 27 -15.82 -5.75 -4.52
CA TRP A 27 -15.03 -6.06 -5.72
C TRP A 27 -15.72 -6.93 -6.77
N VAL A 28 -17.06 -7.01 -6.74
CA VAL A 28 -17.85 -7.67 -7.78
C VAL A 28 -17.69 -6.95 -9.12
N LEU A 29 -17.47 -7.70 -10.20
CA LEU A 29 -17.38 -7.18 -11.56
C LEU A 29 -18.78 -6.89 -12.11
N ILE A 30 -19.03 -5.62 -12.47
CA ILE A 30 -20.29 -5.19 -13.06
C ILE A 30 -20.01 -4.63 -14.46
N PRO A 31 -20.66 -5.15 -15.52
CA PRO A 31 -20.45 -4.66 -16.87
C PRO A 31 -20.89 -3.19 -16.98
N MET A 32 -20.11 -2.38 -17.70
CA MET A 32 -20.44 -0.99 -17.96
C MET A 32 -21.34 -0.84 -19.19
N GLU A 33 -22.17 0.19 -19.19
CA GLU A 33 -23.03 0.53 -20.31
C GLU A 33 -22.26 1.34 -21.35
N LYS A 34 -22.51 1.08 -22.64
CA LYS A 34 -21.87 1.80 -23.75
C LYS A 34 -22.77 2.95 -24.19
N GLU A 35 -22.37 4.18 -23.91
CA GLU A 35 -23.15 5.39 -24.26
C GLU A 35 -22.70 6.06 -25.56
N GLY A 36 -21.61 5.60 -26.17
CA GLY A 36 -21.11 6.18 -27.41
C GLY A 36 -19.85 5.51 -27.93
N ASP A 37 -19.16 6.20 -28.83
CA ASP A 37 -17.89 5.72 -29.38
C ASP A 37 -16.76 5.93 -28.37
N GLY A 38 -16.32 4.84 -27.74
CA GLY A 38 -15.27 4.86 -26.72
C GLY A 38 -15.69 5.49 -25.38
N ILE A 39 -16.98 5.54 -25.06
CA ILE A 39 -17.47 6.00 -23.75
C ILE A 39 -18.27 4.89 -23.10
N TRP A 40 -17.87 4.55 -21.87
CA TRP A 40 -18.58 3.59 -21.03
C TRP A 40 -18.93 4.22 -19.69
N THR A 41 -20.14 3.95 -19.21
CA THR A 41 -20.67 4.53 -17.98
C THR A 41 -21.21 3.46 -17.04
N TYR A 42 -21.19 3.77 -15.76
CA TYR A 42 -21.91 3.02 -14.74
C TYR A 42 -22.28 3.96 -13.61
N SER A 43 -23.53 3.92 -13.16
CA SER A 43 -23.99 4.75 -12.04
C SER A 43 -24.65 3.89 -10.99
N GLN A 44 -24.39 4.20 -9.72
CA GLN A 44 -25.13 3.60 -8.61
C GLN A 44 -25.16 4.54 -7.39
N PRO A 45 -26.12 4.34 -6.47
CA PRO A 45 -26.09 4.98 -5.17
C PRO A 45 -24.95 4.42 -4.30
N ILE A 46 -24.11 5.30 -3.74
CA ILE A 46 -23.04 4.93 -2.80
C ILE A 46 -23.27 5.64 -1.46
N SER A 47 -23.16 4.87 -0.37
CA SER A 47 -23.27 5.37 1.01
C SER A 47 -22.11 6.28 1.39
N GLU A 48 -22.24 6.99 2.51
CA GLU A 48 -21.13 7.80 3.04
C GLU A 48 -19.92 6.91 3.34
N GLY A 49 -18.73 7.33 2.88
CA GLY A 49 -17.50 6.56 3.03
C GLY A 49 -16.45 6.88 1.98
N THR A 50 -15.32 6.21 2.08
CA THR A 50 -14.21 6.28 1.12
C THR A 50 -14.01 4.90 0.52
N TYR A 51 -14.03 4.83 -0.82
CA TYR A 51 -14.05 3.57 -1.55
C TYR A 51 -12.97 3.54 -2.61
N GLU A 52 -12.22 2.43 -2.64
CA GLU A 52 -11.30 2.14 -3.74
C GLU A 52 -12.09 1.56 -4.92
N TRP A 53 -11.69 1.91 -6.14
CA TRP A 53 -12.38 1.45 -7.33
C TRP A 53 -11.47 1.42 -8.56
N GLY A 54 -11.95 0.73 -9.59
CA GLY A 54 -11.35 0.75 -10.92
C GLY A 54 -12.13 -0.10 -11.90
N MET A 55 -11.53 -0.36 -13.05
CA MET A 55 -12.19 -1.07 -14.14
C MET A 55 -11.30 -2.17 -14.70
N VAL A 56 -11.93 -3.24 -15.19
CA VAL A 56 -11.29 -4.42 -15.76
C VAL A 56 -11.82 -4.65 -17.16
N GLU A 57 -10.92 -4.84 -18.14
CA GLU A 57 -11.29 -5.44 -19.42
C GLU A 57 -11.02 -6.95 -19.34
N PRO A 58 -12.03 -7.81 -19.54
CA PRO A 58 -11.81 -9.24 -19.59
C PRO A 58 -10.86 -9.63 -20.73
N ASP A 59 -9.84 -10.44 -20.43
CA ASP A 59 -8.89 -10.98 -21.42
C ASP A 59 -8.87 -12.52 -21.45
N GLY A 60 -9.83 -13.15 -20.77
CA GLY A 60 -9.92 -14.60 -20.60
C GLY A 60 -9.13 -15.15 -19.41
N SER A 61 -8.34 -14.33 -18.72
CA SER A 61 -7.75 -14.69 -17.42
C SER A 61 -8.76 -14.47 -16.27
N GLU A 62 -8.46 -15.04 -15.10
CA GLU A 62 -9.22 -14.84 -13.86
C GLU A 62 -9.32 -13.36 -13.45
N TRP A 63 -8.28 -12.57 -13.75
CA TRP A 63 -8.12 -11.21 -13.23
C TRP A 63 -8.48 -10.12 -14.25
N GLY A 64 -8.37 -10.43 -15.54
CA GLY A 64 -8.52 -9.46 -16.62
C GLY A 64 -7.42 -8.39 -16.64
N ILE A 65 -7.57 -7.41 -17.53
CA ILE A 65 -6.67 -6.27 -17.65
C ILE A 65 -7.16 -5.14 -16.74
N TRP A 66 -6.36 -4.76 -15.75
CA TRP A 66 -6.65 -3.62 -14.89
C TRP A 66 -6.47 -2.29 -15.64
N LEU A 67 -7.57 -1.60 -15.91
CA LEU A 67 -7.61 -0.40 -16.75
C LEU A 67 -7.06 0.87 -16.09
N PRO A 68 -7.15 1.09 -14.76
CA PRO A 68 -6.47 2.23 -14.13
C PRO A 68 -4.97 2.26 -14.44
N GLU A 69 -4.30 1.11 -14.48
CA GLU A 69 -2.89 1.03 -14.85
C GLU A 69 -2.65 1.42 -16.32
N LYS A 70 -3.55 0.98 -17.22
CA LYS A 70 -3.53 1.38 -18.64
C LYS A 70 -3.80 2.87 -18.85
N ALA A 71 -4.55 3.50 -17.96
CA ALA A 71 -4.76 4.95 -17.89
C ALA A 71 -3.61 5.70 -17.20
N GLY A 72 -2.59 4.99 -16.70
CA GLY A 72 -1.40 5.57 -16.08
C GLY A 72 -1.54 5.82 -14.58
N HIS A 73 -2.63 5.38 -13.95
CA HIS A 73 -2.78 5.42 -12.49
C HIS A 73 -1.91 4.35 -11.82
N ARG A 74 -1.31 4.71 -10.68
CA ARG A 74 -0.33 3.87 -9.94
C ARG A 74 -0.81 3.41 -8.58
N VAL A 75 -1.95 3.94 -8.15
CA VAL A 75 -2.70 3.55 -6.96
C VAL A 75 -4.13 3.31 -7.39
N ASN A 76 -4.87 2.54 -6.59
CA ASN A 76 -6.31 2.41 -6.81
C ASN A 76 -6.97 3.78 -6.75
N LEU A 77 -7.96 3.98 -7.61
CA LEU A 77 -8.71 5.22 -7.61
C LEU A 77 -9.57 5.23 -6.36
N VAL A 78 -9.77 6.42 -5.80
CA VAL A 78 -10.58 6.60 -4.61
C VAL A 78 -11.70 7.58 -4.92
N VAL A 79 -12.88 7.22 -4.47
CA VAL A 79 -14.04 8.11 -4.41
C VAL A 79 -14.49 8.24 -2.96
N THR A 80 -14.79 9.46 -2.52
CA THR A 80 -15.30 9.74 -1.19
C THR A 80 -16.68 10.37 -1.29
N VAL A 81 -17.66 9.77 -0.61
CA VAL A 81 -19.00 10.33 -0.44
C VAL A 81 -19.10 10.88 0.98
N SER A 82 -19.28 12.19 1.09
CA SER A 82 -19.45 12.87 2.38
C SER A 82 -20.88 12.74 2.92
N ARG A 83 -21.07 13.04 4.21
CA ARG A 83 -22.38 13.06 4.90
C ARG A 83 -23.45 13.92 4.21
N GLY A 84 -23.05 14.92 3.42
CA GLY A 84 -23.96 15.78 2.65
C GLY A 84 -24.22 15.31 1.21
N GLY A 85 -23.75 14.10 0.84
CA GLY A 85 -23.88 13.58 -0.52
C GLY A 85 -22.92 14.19 -1.54
N ARG A 86 -21.98 15.06 -1.12
CA ARG A 86 -20.91 15.54 -2.00
C ARG A 86 -19.96 14.39 -2.32
N VAL A 87 -19.72 14.16 -3.61
CA VAL A 87 -18.75 13.21 -4.16
C VAL A 87 -17.43 13.93 -4.40
N ASP A 88 -16.34 13.35 -3.92
CA ASP A 88 -14.97 13.85 -4.09
C ASP A 88 -14.06 12.73 -4.63
N GLY A 89 -12.93 13.12 -5.23
CA GLY A 89 -12.01 12.20 -5.87
C GLY A 89 -12.29 11.95 -7.35
N SER A 90 -11.62 10.96 -7.92
CA SER A 90 -11.78 10.63 -9.35
C SER A 90 -13.00 9.74 -9.53
N THR A 91 -13.83 10.06 -10.52
CA THR A 91 -14.93 9.20 -11.00
C THR A 91 -14.78 8.86 -12.49
N SER A 92 -13.65 9.20 -13.10
CA SER A 92 -13.41 8.88 -14.50
C SER A 92 -11.97 8.47 -14.76
N ILE A 93 -11.78 7.59 -15.74
CA ILE A 93 -10.46 7.27 -16.29
C ILE A 93 -10.44 7.43 -17.81
N ARG A 94 -9.24 7.67 -18.35
CA ARG A 94 -9.01 7.83 -19.78
C ARG A 94 -7.92 6.88 -20.25
N ILE A 95 -8.26 6.02 -21.20
CA ILE A 95 -7.34 5.09 -21.85
C ILE A 95 -6.83 5.77 -23.12
N PRO A 96 -5.54 6.10 -23.20
CA PRO A 96 -4.99 6.83 -24.35
C PRO A 96 -4.95 5.95 -25.61
N SER A 97 -5.10 6.59 -26.77
CA SER A 97 -5.04 5.93 -28.08
C SER A 97 -3.68 5.28 -28.39
N LYS A 98 -2.60 5.88 -27.90
CA LYS A 98 -1.24 5.32 -27.94
C LYS A 98 -1.00 4.52 -26.65
N PRO A 99 -0.58 3.26 -26.74
CA PRO A 99 -0.25 2.50 -25.54
C PRO A 99 0.87 3.22 -24.77
N LEU A 100 0.69 3.35 -23.45
CA LEU A 100 1.79 3.71 -22.54
C LEU A 100 2.98 2.79 -22.88
N ASN A 101 4.16 3.39 -23.06
CA ASN A 101 5.35 2.76 -23.65
C ASN A 101 5.55 1.31 -23.13
N LYS A 102 5.36 0.33 -24.03
CA LYS A 102 5.34 -1.13 -23.78
C LYS A 102 6.74 -1.75 -23.62
N ASN A 103 7.64 -1.13 -22.87
CA ASN A 103 8.78 -1.91 -22.39
C ASN A 103 8.27 -2.78 -21.24
N ASN A 104 8.03 -4.05 -21.57
CA ASN A 104 7.38 -5.12 -20.80
C ASN A 104 8.11 -5.53 -19.50
N ARG A 105 8.73 -4.58 -18.80
CA ARG A 105 9.16 -4.77 -17.43
C ARG A 105 7.97 -4.40 -16.57
N ILE A 106 7.52 -5.33 -15.72
CA ILE A 106 6.90 -4.92 -14.47
C ILE A 106 7.95 -4.03 -13.83
N GLU A 107 7.76 -2.71 -13.90
CA GLU A 107 8.58 -1.73 -13.21
C GLU A 107 7.78 -1.29 -11.99
N PRO A 108 8.00 -1.95 -10.83
CA PRO A 108 7.45 -1.45 -9.59
C PRO A 108 7.74 0.05 -9.46
N PHE A 109 6.75 0.81 -9.01
CA PHE A 109 6.88 2.24 -8.78
C PHE A 109 7.11 3.11 -10.04
N MET A 110 6.56 2.68 -11.20
CA MET A 110 6.59 3.47 -12.44
C MET A 110 6.02 4.88 -12.22
N GLY A 111 6.79 5.93 -12.53
CA GLY A 111 6.42 7.33 -12.28
C GLY A 111 7.18 8.00 -11.12
N LEU A 112 7.93 7.23 -10.32
CA LEU A 112 8.93 7.81 -9.41
C LEU A 112 10.11 8.38 -10.19
N SER A 113 10.69 9.47 -9.67
CA SER A 113 12.01 9.91 -10.14
C SER A 113 13.05 8.82 -9.87
N VAL A 114 14.15 8.81 -10.63
CA VAL A 114 15.27 7.87 -10.41
C VAL A 114 15.80 7.96 -8.97
N LYS A 115 15.76 9.14 -8.37
CA LYS A 115 16.17 9.38 -6.98
C LYS A 115 15.20 8.73 -6.00
N ASP A 116 13.90 8.97 -6.16
CA ASP A 116 12.88 8.44 -5.24
C ASP A 116 12.81 6.91 -5.33
N ARG A 117 12.93 6.36 -6.54
CA ARG A 117 13.02 4.91 -6.74
C ARG A 117 14.18 4.29 -5.98
N LYS A 118 15.39 4.86 -6.09
CA LYS A 118 16.56 4.40 -5.31
C LYS A 118 16.32 4.50 -3.81
N GLY A 119 15.61 5.53 -3.35
CA GLY A 119 15.22 5.69 -1.95
C GLY A 119 14.29 4.57 -1.47
N VAL A 120 13.21 4.32 -2.22
CA VAL A 120 12.26 3.23 -1.94
C VAL A 120 12.95 1.87 -1.96
N ASP A 121 13.76 1.59 -2.98
CA ASP A 121 14.52 0.34 -3.10
C ASP A 121 15.45 0.12 -1.88
N GLY A 122 16.10 1.19 -1.41
CA GLY A 122 16.93 1.17 -0.20
C GLY A 122 16.14 0.81 1.05
N LEU A 123 14.96 1.41 1.22
CA LEU A 123 14.07 1.12 2.35
C LEU A 123 13.52 -0.31 2.29
N LEU A 124 13.05 -0.75 1.14
CA LEU A 124 12.56 -2.13 0.95
C LEU A 124 13.65 -3.15 1.25
N LYS A 125 14.88 -2.90 0.77
CA LYS A 125 16.05 -3.74 1.08
C LYS A 125 16.40 -3.75 2.57
N LEU A 126 16.19 -2.64 3.28
CA LEU A 126 16.39 -2.58 4.72
C LEU A 126 15.34 -3.42 5.45
N LEU A 127 14.05 -3.15 5.19
CA LEU A 127 12.91 -3.74 5.91
C LEU A 127 12.72 -5.24 5.63
N SER A 128 13.11 -5.71 4.44
CA SER A 128 13.07 -7.14 4.06
C SER A 128 14.14 -8.01 4.74
N LYS A 129 15.11 -7.42 5.45
CA LYS A 129 16.11 -8.20 6.20
C LYS A 129 15.44 -8.97 7.34
N ALA A 130 15.88 -10.21 7.56
CA ALA A 130 15.38 -11.07 8.64
C ALA A 130 15.32 -10.34 10.00
N SER A 131 14.20 -10.47 10.70
CA SER A 131 13.90 -9.81 11.98
C SER A 131 13.86 -8.27 11.97
N MET A 132 14.12 -7.58 10.84
CA MET A 132 14.16 -6.11 10.82
C MET A 132 12.81 -5.50 11.22
N LEU A 133 11.73 -5.93 10.57
CA LEU A 133 10.39 -5.43 10.87
C LEU A 133 9.96 -5.74 12.32
N ASN A 134 10.30 -6.92 12.85
CA ASN A 134 9.99 -7.26 14.25
C ASN A 134 10.72 -6.33 15.23
N VAL A 135 12.01 -6.09 15.01
CA VAL A 135 12.82 -5.19 15.86
C VAL A 135 12.27 -3.77 15.81
N LEU A 136 12.01 -3.26 14.60
CA LEU A 136 11.50 -1.91 14.40
C LEU A 136 10.09 -1.75 15.00
N HIS A 137 9.23 -2.76 14.83
CA HIS A 137 7.90 -2.78 15.43
C HIS A 137 7.95 -2.68 16.95
N VAL A 138 8.78 -3.49 17.62
CA VAL A 138 8.93 -3.44 19.08
C VAL A 138 9.34 -2.05 19.56
N ILE A 139 10.29 -1.40 18.87
CA ILE A 139 10.80 -0.09 19.26
C ILE A 139 9.76 1.02 19.02
N ILE A 140 9.04 0.99 17.90
CA ILE A 140 7.95 1.93 17.60
C ILE A 140 6.80 1.76 18.61
N SER A 141 6.39 0.52 18.87
CA SER A 141 5.26 0.21 19.76
C SER A 141 5.54 0.56 21.23
N ALA A 142 6.80 0.54 21.66
CA ALA A 142 7.15 0.86 23.04
C ALA A 142 6.85 2.30 23.44
N ARG A 143 6.93 3.27 22.51
CA ARG A 143 6.79 4.73 22.76
C ARG A 143 7.72 5.31 23.84
N GLU A 144 8.67 4.53 24.32
CA GLU A 144 9.67 4.87 25.34
C GLU A 144 11.02 4.23 24.97
N PRO A 145 12.15 4.69 25.55
CA PRO A 145 13.44 4.03 25.38
C PRO A 145 13.43 2.58 25.87
N VAL A 146 13.98 1.66 25.07
CA VAL A 146 13.97 0.22 25.35
C VAL A 146 15.39 -0.34 25.41
N ARG A 147 15.67 -1.17 26.43
CA ARG A 147 16.95 -1.88 26.57
C ARG A 147 17.07 -3.04 25.59
N PHE A 148 18.31 -3.34 25.20
CA PHE A 148 18.65 -4.43 24.28
C PHE A 148 17.94 -5.76 24.59
N GLY A 149 18.02 -6.24 25.83
CA GLY A 149 17.43 -7.53 26.23
C GLY A 149 15.90 -7.57 26.11
N LYS A 150 15.21 -6.45 26.39
CA LYS A 150 13.75 -6.35 26.22
C LYS A 150 13.39 -6.41 24.73
N ILE A 151 14.15 -5.73 23.86
CA ILE A 151 13.96 -5.81 22.41
C ILE A 151 14.22 -7.22 21.89
N GLN A 152 15.32 -7.85 22.33
CA GLN A 152 15.70 -9.20 21.90
C GLN A 152 14.59 -10.21 22.19
N ARG A 153 14.05 -10.18 23.41
CA ARG A 153 12.99 -11.07 23.86
C ARG A 153 11.70 -10.85 23.07
N LEU A 154 11.28 -9.59 22.91
CA LEU A 154 10.00 -9.27 22.25
C LEU A 154 10.05 -9.47 20.73
N ALA A 155 11.18 -9.19 20.09
CA ALA A 155 11.33 -9.38 18.64
C ALA A 155 11.69 -10.83 18.25
N GLY A 156 11.91 -11.73 19.22
CA GLY A 156 12.21 -13.14 18.99
C GLY A 156 13.46 -13.36 18.13
N THR A 157 14.52 -12.58 18.36
CA THR A 157 15.72 -12.58 17.51
C THR A 157 16.99 -12.86 18.31
N SER A 158 18.04 -13.33 17.65
CA SER A 158 19.34 -13.57 18.31
C SER A 158 20.05 -12.25 18.65
N ALA A 159 20.90 -12.25 19.67
CA ALA A 159 21.68 -11.07 20.05
C ALA A 159 22.54 -10.53 18.89
N THR A 160 23.16 -11.43 18.12
CA THR A 160 23.95 -11.06 16.93
C THR A 160 23.09 -10.40 15.85
N SER A 161 21.90 -10.96 15.57
CA SER A 161 20.96 -10.37 14.62
C SER A 161 20.49 -9.00 15.11
N LEU A 162 20.05 -8.90 16.36
CA LEU A 162 19.58 -7.64 16.96
C LEU A 162 20.65 -6.54 16.90
N SER A 163 21.89 -6.85 17.29
CA SER A 163 22.99 -5.88 17.26
C SER A 163 23.19 -5.31 15.85
N ARG A 164 23.16 -6.17 14.82
CA ARG A 164 23.26 -5.75 13.42
C ARG A 164 22.05 -4.91 12.98
N ARG A 165 20.83 -5.32 13.32
CA ARG A 165 19.60 -4.58 13.01
C ARG A 165 19.60 -3.19 13.65
N LEU A 166 19.94 -3.09 14.92
CA LEU A 166 20.00 -1.80 15.64
C LEU A 166 21.03 -0.86 15.02
N LYS A 167 22.21 -1.35 14.65
CA LYS A 167 23.21 -0.55 13.94
C LYS A 167 22.71 -0.06 12.58
N GLU A 168 22.03 -0.92 11.82
CA GLU A 168 21.44 -0.57 10.52
C GLU A 168 20.33 0.50 10.69
N LEU A 169 19.46 0.34 11.70
CA LEU A 169 18.38 1.29 12.01
C LEU A 169 18.89 2.63 12.55
N GLU A 170 19.96 2.62 13.34
CA GLU A 170 20.65 3.83 13.81
C GLU A 170 21.29 4.57 12.63
N SER A 171 21.94 3.84 11.72
CA SER A 171 22.62 4.44 10.56
C SER A 171 21.66 5.11 9.58
N CYS A 172 20.41 4.66 9.47
CA CYS A 172 19.39 5.31 8.65
C CYS A 172 18.51 6.29 9.42
N GLY A 173 18.79 6.54 10.70
CA GLY A 173 18.07 7.53 11.51
C GLY A 173 16.65 7.11 11.92
N LEU A 174 16.31 5.82 11.86
CA LEU A 174 15.03 5.29 12.35
C LEU A 174 15.05 5.01 13.86
N VAL A 175 16.23 4.77 14.42
CA VAL A 175 16.42 4.50 15.85
C VAL A 175 17.54 5.38 16.40
N ARG A 176 17.34 5.94 17.59
CA ARG A 176 18.39 6.62 18.35
C ARG A 176 18.89 5.71 19.46
N ARG A 177 20.21 5.63 19.62
CA ARG A 177 20.89 4.97 20.74
C ARG A 177 21.29 5.99 21.80
N ALA A 178 20.94 5.74 23.05
CA ALA A 178 21.39 6.51 24.21
C ALA A 178 22.27 5.63 25.10
N THR A 179 23.42 6.15 25.53
CA THR A 179 24.29 5.47 26.51
C THR A 179 24.20 6.21 27.83
N HIS A 180 23.94 5.48 28.90
CA HIS A 180 23.82 6.01 30.24
C HIS A 180 25.05 5.64 31.08
N LYS A 181 25.52 6.60 31.89
CA LYS A 181 26.66 6.42 32.80
C LYS A 181 26.26 5.65 34.06
N THR A 182 25.82 4.41 33.88
CA THR A 182 25.56 3.45 34.97
C THR A 182 26.77 2.53 35.17
N ILE A 183 26.79 1.76 36.26
CA ILE A 183 27.78 0.68 36.48
C ILE A 183 27.02 -0.65 36.50
N PRO A 184 27.17 -1.53 35.48
CA PRO A 184 27.87 -1.31 34.20
C PRO A 184 27.12 -0.30 33.29
N PRO A 185 27.78 0.29 32.28
CA PRO A 185 27.12 1.22 31.34
C PRO A 185 25.91 0.56 30.65
N THR A 186 24.78 1.26 30.64
CA THR A 186 23.55 0.77 30.01
C THR A 186 23.25 1.52 28.72
N VAL A 187 22.55 0.84 27.82
CA VAL A 187 22.19 1.37 26.50
C VAL A 187 20.71 1.18 26.26
N GLU A 188 20.09 2.21 25.70
CA GLU A 188 18.68 2.22 25.36
C GLU A 188 18.49 2.68 23.92
N TYR A 189 17.43 2.19 23.30
CA TYR A 189 17.08 2.44 21.91
C TYR A 189 15.67 2.99 21.83
N GLN A 190 15.46 4.03 21.05
CA GLN A 190 14.16 4.67 20.88
C GLN A 190 13.91 4.97 19.42
N ALA A 191 12.66 4.83 18.96
CA ALA A 191 12.26 5.25 17.63
C ALA A 191 12.45 6.77 17.48
N THR A 192 12.90 7.21 16.31
CA THR A 192 12.89 8.63 15.95
C THR A 192 11.51 9.07 15.48
N GLN A 193 11.31 10.37 15.31
CA GLN A 193 10.05 10.92 14.79
C GLN A 193 9.68 10.32 13.43
N VAL A 194 10.65 10.21 12.51
CA VAL A 194 10.44 9.61 11.18
C VAL A 194 10.05 8.13 11.27
N ALA A 195 10.57 7.38 12.25
CA ALA A 195 10.13 6.01 12.47
C ALA A 195 8.69 5.93 13.00
N PHE A 196 8.26 6.87 13.84
CA PHE A 196 6.86 6.94 14.28
C PHE A 196 5.90 7.26 13.13
N GLU A 197 6.30 8.11 12.17
CA GLU A 197 5.51 8.43 10.98
C GLU A 197 5.26 7.20 10.08
N MET A 198 6.11 6.17 10.16
CA MET A 198 5.90 4.90 9.46
C MET A 198 4.88 3.98 10.18
N GLY A 199 4.57 4.26 11.44
CA GLY A 199 3.65 3.46 12.27
C GLY A 199 2.28 3.18 11.62
N PRO A 200 1.57 4.18 11.08
CA PRO A 200 0.29 3.97 10.40
C PRO A 200 0.35 2.99 9.22
N SER A 201 1.41 3.04 8.40
CA SER A 201 1.60 2.11 7.29
C SER A 201 1.84 0.68 7.76
N LEU A 202 2.62 0.51 8.84
CA LEU A 202 2.83 -0.81 9.45
C LEU A 202 1.54 -1.37 10.04
N ILE A 203 0.71 -0.54 10.68
CA ILE A 203 -0.59 -0.95 11.22
C ILE A 203 -1.49 -1.48 10.11
N GLN A 204 -1.54 -0.82 8.95
CA GLN A 204 -2.32 -1.31 7.80
C GLN A 204 -1.83 -2.68 7.33
N LEU A 205 -0.51 -2.87 7.23
CA LEU A 205 0.07 -4.17 6.89
C LEU A 205 -0.29 -5.25 7.92
N TYR A 206 -0.26 -4.92 9.22
CA TYR A 206 -0.58 -5.87 10.28
C TYR A 206 -2.06 -6.23 10.32
N ASN A 207 -2.95 -5.25 10.10
CA ASN A 207 -4.39 -5.52 9.99
C ASN A 207 -4.68 -6.47 8.83
N TRP A 208 -4.10 -6.21 7.65
CA TRP A 208 -4.20 -7.13 6.53
C TRP A 208 -3.69 -8.53 6.87
N ALA A 209 -2.58 -8.64 7.60
CA ALA A 209 -2.04 -9.92 8.04
C ALA A 209 -2.99 -10.63 9.02
N ILE A 210 -3.59 -9.91 9.98
CA ILE A 210 -4.60 -10.44 10.92
C ILE A 210 -5.81 -11.00 10.14
N ASP A 211 -6.26 -10.32 9.10
CA ASP A 211 -7.43 -10.76 8.32
C ASP A 211 -7.14 -11.96 7.40
N ASN A 212 -5.86 -12.25 7.11
CA ASN A 212 -5.48 -13.21 6.07
C ASN A 212 -4.51 -14.32 6.52
N HIS A 213 -3.94 -14.27 7.73
CA HIS A 213 -2.93 -15.25 8.17
C HIS A 213 -3.42 -16.71 8.08
N VAL A 214 -4.70 -16.97 8.37
CA VAL A 214 -5.31 -18.29 8.24
C VAL A 214 -5.34 -18.76 6.78
N LYS A 215 -5.75 -17.89 5.85
CA LYS A 215 -5.78 -18.19 4.41
C LYS A 215 -4.39 -18.46 3.84
N LEU A 216 -3.37 -17.82 4.42
CA LEU A 216 -1.97 -17.99 4.04
C LEU A 216 -1.31 -19.23 4.67
N GLY A 217 -2.02 -20.00 5.48
CA GLY A 217 -1.47 -21.16 6.18
C GLY A 217 -0.57 -20.80 7.38
N PHE A 218 -0.54 -19.53 7.80
CA PHE A 218 0.10 -19.09 9.04
C PHE A 218 -0.86 -19.30 10.21
N THR A 219 -1.18 -20.56 10.50
CA THR A 219 -2.23 -20.97 11.45
C THR A 219 -1.70 -21.31 12.85
N GLN A 220 -0.41 -21.15 13.12
CA GLN A 220 0.19 -21.48 14.41
C GLN A 220 1.29 -20.51 14.85
N ALA A 221 1.36 -20.31 16.16
CA ALA A 221 2.46 -20.90 16.93
C ALA A 221 1.89 -22.01 17.82
#